data_AF-A0AAP4ABQ8-F1
#
_entry.id   AF-A0AAP4ABQ8-F1
#
_cell.length_a   1.000
_cell.length_b   1.000
_cell.length_c   1.000
_cell.angle_alpha   90.00
_cell.angle_beta   90.00
_cell.angle_gamma   90.00
#
_symmetry.space_group_name_H-M   'P 1'
#
loop_
_entity.id
_entity.type
_entity.pdbx_description
1 polymer ?
#
loop_
_entity_poly.entity_id
_entity_poly.type
_entity_poly.pdbx_seq_one_letter_code
_entity_poly.pdbx_strand_id
1 'polypeptide(L)'
;MIFNVSKSYDDMLNKIGMCTWGFLVGGWYLILLSFPEFNNLVNDLINSFFEISSPIKIFGFTLPITFVIPTFIALIFRIIKLHDKVSNIFKIRLKYDLEYIILPLAEGVGVSIISFNKIKENRSELMNNIFYRYASYASPKIDSHLINMALDTLCWYWIVLEGVVVTIITLSLCLFSNKLGIIRFLIIVLIFLIFSYNGLKKSCIRKTKSEIKAILEDNERKKYIKELFVCKGLGVKVCIEKTSSAIKDISDSKEREEDIKEIFYAL
;
A
#
# COMPACT_ATOMS: atom_id res chain seq x y z
N MET A 1 10.84 9.82 13.08
CA MET A 1 9.81 10.34 12.15
C MET A 1 9.63 9.43 10.94
N ILE A 2 10.67 9.16 10.13
CA ILE A 2 10.58 8.19 9.01
C ILE A 2 10.79 6.73 9.47
N PHE A 3 11.72 6.46 10.39
CA PHE A 3 12.00 5.09 10.86
C PHE A 3 11.12 4.64 12.03
N ASN A 4 10.17 5.48 12.46
CA ASN A 4 9.24 5.07 13.50
C ASN A 4 8.22 4.09 12.91
N VAL A 5 7.73 3.19 13.76
CA VAL A 5 6.60 2.32 13.44
C VAL A 5 5.39 3.20 13.12
N SER A 6 4.76 2.95 11.99
CA SER A 6 3.53 3.65 11.59
C SER A 6 2.42 3.29 12.56
N LYS A 7 1.99 4.27 13.36
CA LYS A 7 0.99 4.07 14.42
C LYS A 7 -0.41 4.39 13.96
N SER A 8 -0.63 4.94 12.78
CA SER A 8 -1.95 5.26 12.21
C SER A 8 -1.88 5.22 10.68
N TYR A 9 -3.05 5.22 10.02
CA TYR A 9 -3.12 5.28 8.55
C TYR A 9 -2.56 6.60 8.01
N ASP A 10 -2.85 7.73 8.66
CA ASP A 10 -2.34 9.04 8.25
C ASP A 10 -0.81 9.11 8.40
N ASP A 11 -0.26 8.51 9.47
CA ASP A 11 1.19 8.39 9.63
C ASP A 11 1.82 7.57 8.49
N MET A 12 1.17 6.47 8.09
CA MET A 12 1.61 5.65 6.95
C MET A 12 1.61 6.48 5.66
N LEU A 13 0.52 7.19 5.36
CA LEU A 13 0.41 8.02 4.16
C LEU A 13 1.46 9.15 4.14
N ASN A 14 1.70 9.79 5.28
CA ASN A 14 2.73 10.81 5.42
C ASN A 14 4.12 10.23 5.15
N LYS A 15 4.42 9.05 5.70
CA LYS A 15 5.71 8.36 5.52
C LYS A 15 5.91 7.93 4.06
N ILE A 16 4.89 7.38 3.40
CA ILE A 16 4.91 7.08 1.96
C ILE A 16 5.20 8.37 1.18
N GLY A 17 4.43 9.43 1.41
CA GLY A 17 4.58 10.71 0.71
C GLY A 17 5.97 11.33 0.88
N MET A 18 6.54 11.30 2.09
CA MET A 18 7.89 11.80 2.35
C MET A 18 8.97 10.99 1.61
N CYS A 19 8.86 9.67 1.59
CA CYS A 19 9.81 8.82 0.87
C CYS A 19 9.70 9.00 -0.65
N THR A 20 8.48 9.11 -1.18
CA THR A 20 8.23 9.36 -2.61
C THR A 20 8.75 10.72 -3.05
N TRP A 21 8.57 11.76 -2.22
CA TRP A 21 9.22 13.04 -2.43
C TRP A 21 10.75 12.89 -2.50
N GLY A 22 11.35 12.13 -1.58
CA GLY A 22 12.79 11.85 -1.60
C GLY A 22 13.25 11.15 -2.89
N PHE A 23 12.51 10.15 -3.38
CA PHE A 23 12.79 9.50 -4.67
C PHE A 23 12.67 10.47 -5.85
N LEU A 24 11.66 11.33 -5.86
CA LEU A 24 11.45 12.32 -6.92
C LEU A 24 12.54 13.38 -6.93
N VAL A 25 12.94 13.90 -5.77
CA VAL A 25 14.05 14.84 -5.62
C VAL A 25 15.36 14.22 -6.09
N GLY A 26 15.66 12.98 -5.65
CA GLY A 26 16.86 12.26 -6.07
C GLY A 26 16.87 11.98 -7.58
N GLY A 27 15.74 11.51 -8.14
CA GLY A 27 15.60 11.25 -9.57
C GLY A 27 15.72 12.54 -10.40
N TRP A 28 15.09 13.62 -9.95
CA TRP A 28 15.20 14.94 -10.58
C TRP A 28 16.65 15.43 -10.63
N TYR A 29 17.38 15.33 -9.51
CA TYR A 29 18.78 15.69 -9.47
C TYR A 29 19.62 14.92 -10.50
N LEU A 30 19.40 13.61 -10.62
CA LEU A 30 20.09 12.78 -11.61
C LEU A 30 19.73 13.16 -13.05
N ILE A 31 18.48 13.54 -13.32
CA ILE A 31 18.05 14.06 -14.64
C ILE A 31 18.79 15.35 -14.97
N LEU A 32 18.88 16.30 -14.03
CA LEU A 32 19.60 17.56 -14.24
C LEU A 32 21.09 17.33 -14.53
N LEU A 33 21.72 16.37 -13.84
CA LEU A 33 23.11 15.98 -14.12
C LEU A 33 23.28 15.29 -15.49
N SER A 34 22.26 14.55 -15.91
CA SER A 34 22.24 13.87 -17.20
C SER A 34 22.09 14.86 -18.36
N PHE A 35 21.33 15.94 -18.20
CA PHE A 35 21.01 16.91 -19.25
C PHE A 35 21.35 18.36 -18.82
N PRO A 36 22.60 18.82 -19.00
CA PRO A 36 23.01 20.17 -18.60
C PRO A 36 22.23 21.29 -19.30
N GLU A 37 21.90 21.11 -20.58
CA GLU A 37 21.08 22.07 -21.35
C GLU A 37 19.67 22.20 -20.77
N PHE A 38 19.07 21.07 -20.38
CA PHE A 38 17.77 21.05 -19.72
C PHE A 38 17.83 21.74 -18.35
N ASN A 39 18.92 21.56 -17.59
CA ASN A 39 19.11 22.26 -16.34
C ASN A 39 19.14 23.79 -16.52
N ASN A 40 19.83 24.29 -17.55
CA ASN A 40 19.85 25.73 -17.86
C ASN A 40 18.45 26.23 -18.22
N LEU A 41 17.73 25.51 -19.10
CA LEU A 41 16.36 25.85 -19.49
C LEU A 41 15.41 25.91 -18.29
N VAL A 42 15.48 24.94 -17.37
CA VAL A 42 14.65 24.93 -16.16
C VAL A 42 15.01 26.11 -15.26
N ASN A 43 16.28 26.43 -15.08
CA ASN A 43 16.70 27.59 -14.29
C ASN A 43 16.17 28.90 -14.91
N ASP A 44 16.29 29.08 -16.22
CA ASP A 44 15.80 30.26 -16.93
C ASP A 44 14.27 30.40 -16.80
N LEU A 45 13.53 29.31 -16.96
CA LEU A 45 12.08 29.29 -16.80
C LEU A 45 11.69 29.71 -15.37
N ILE A 46 12.34 29.16 -14.35
CA ILE A 46 11.99 29.49 -12.97
C ILE A 46 12.36 30.94 -12.63
N ASN A 47 13.53 31.42 -13.08
CA ASN A 47 13.94 32.81 -12.88
C ASN A 47 12.96 33.79 -13.53
N SER A 48 12.42 33.44 -14.71
CA SER A 48 11.41 34.24 -15.42
C SER A 48 10.06 34.28 -14.70
N PHE A 49 9.58 33.15 -14.17
CA PHE A 49 8.27 33.07 -13.53
C PHE A 49 8.23 33.61 -12.10
N PHE A 50 9.32 33.44 -11.36
CA PHE A 50 9.32 33.67 -9.92
C PHE A 50 10.13 34.90 -9.50
N GLU A 51 10.94 35.51 -10.39
CA GLU A 51 11.89 36.61 -10.06
C GLU A 51 12.79 36.32 -8.83
N ILE A 52 12.84 35.06 -8.40
CA ILE A 52 13.57 34.63 -7.21
C ILE A 52 14.96 34.19 -7.66
N SER A 53 15.93 35.10 -7.51
CA SER A 53 17.33 34.88 -7.88
C SER A 53 18.14 34.13 -6.81
N SER A 54 17.56 33.80 -5.65
CA SER A 54 18.30 33.27 -4.51
C SER A 54 18.06 31.76 -4.29
N PRO A 55 19.12 30.95 -4.17
CA PRO A 55 18.99 29.54 -3.79
C PRO A 55 18.37 29.43 -2.39
N ILE A 56 17.44 28.50 -2.23
CA ILE A 56 16.75 28.28 -0.96
C ILE A 56 17.71 27.50 -0.05
N LYS A 57 18.11 28.10 1.08
CA LYS A 57 18.93 27.42 2.09
C LYS A 57 18.03 26.66 3.06
N ILE A 58 18.05 25.33 2.98
CA ILE A 58 17.34 24.45 3.92
C ILE A 58 18.39 23.61 4.65
N PHE A 59 18.44 23.68 5.98
CA PHE A 59 19.39 22.91 6.82
C PHE A 59 20.87 23.01 6.36
N GLY A 60 21.31 24.18 5.87
CA GLY A 60 22.68 24.40 5.39
C GLY A 60 22.95 23.94 3.95
N PHE A 61 22.00 23.28 3.29
CA PHE A 61 22.07 22.95 1.87
C PHE A 61 21.45 24.06 1.04
N THR A 62 22.20 24.58 0.07
CA THR A 62 21.65 25.44 -1.00
C THR A 62 20.94 24.55 -2.01
N LEU A 63 19.62 24.42 -1.88
CA LEU A 63 18.80 23.73 -2.88
C LEU A 63 18.46 24.72 -4.00
N PRO A 64 18.81 24.39 -5.26
CA PRO A 64 18.32 25.11 -6.42
C PRO A 64 16.80 25.20 -6.39
N ILE A 65 16.26 26.32 -6.87
CA ILE A 65 14.81 26.49 -6.98
C ILE A 65 14.18 25.47 -7.94
N THR A 66 14.98 24.82 -8.79
CA THR A 66 14.55 23.71 -9.66
C THR A 66 13.93 22.54 -8.91
N PHE A 67 14.17 22.40 -7.60
CA PHE A 67 13.55 21.37 -6.75
C PHE A 67 12.10 21.65 -6.38
N VAL A 68 11.56 22.82 -6.75
CA VAL A 68 10.13 23.13 -6.64
C VAL A 68 9.30 22.17 -7.52
N ILE A 69 9.78 21.84 -8.72
CA ILE A 69 9.10 20.94 -9.67
C ILE A 69 8.87 19.53 -9.07
N PRO A 70 9.89 18.77 -8.64
CA PRO A 70 9.67 17.45 -8.04
C PRO A 70 8.84 17.51 -6.75
N THR A 71 8.85 18.65 -6.04
CA THR A 71 8.01 18.85 -4.85
C THR A 71 6.52 18.97 -5.22
N PHE A 72 6.18 19.74 -6.25
CA PHE A 72 4.80 19.79 -6.77
C PHE A 72 4.34 18.44 -7.31
N ILE A 73 5.20 17.71 -8.03
CA ILE A 73 4.88 16.36 -8.51
C ILE A 73 4.63 15.42 -7.33
N ALA A 74 5.44 15.47 -6.28
CA ALA A 74 5.23 14.66 -5.08
C ALA A 74 3.89 14.97 -4.40
N LEU A 75 3.49 16.23 -4.34
CA LEU A 75 2.18 16.64 -3.82
C LEU A 75 1.04 16.05 -4.65
N ILE A 76 1.13 16.13 -5.98
CA ILE A 76 0.15 15.50 -6.88
C ILE A 76 0.09 13.99 -6.64
N PHE A 77 1.25 13.32 -6.56
CA PHE A 77 1.35 11.88 -6.33
C PHE A 77 0.71 11.46 -4.99
N ARG A 78 0.88 12.29 -3.96
CA ARG A 78 0.21 12.11 -2.67
C ARG A 78 -1.30 12.28 -2.78
N ILE A 79 -1.79 13.32 -3.46
CA ILE A 79 -3.23 13.59 -3.63
C ILE A 79 -3.90 12.45 -4.39
N ILE A 80 -3.29 11.98 -5.47
CA ILE A 80 -3.85 10.91 -6.30
C ILE A 80 -3.64 9.50 -5.72
N LYS A 81 -2.92 9.39 -4.59
CA LYS A 81 -2.46 8.13 -3.98
C LYS A 81 -1.85 7.20 -5.01
N LEU A 82 -0.66 7.56 -5.50
CA LEU A 82 0.01 6.84 -6.60
C LEU A 82 0.03 5.31 -6.38
N HIS A 83 0.36 4.84 -5.18
CA HIS A 83 0.32 3.43 -4.81
C HIS A 83 -1.03 2.75 -5.09
N ASP A 84 -2.17 3.41 -4.85
CA ASP A 84 -3.50 2.85 -5.14
C ASP A 84 -3.70 2.65 -6.64
N LYS A 85 -3.31 3.65 -7.45
CA LYS A 85 -3.39 3.57 -8.91
C LYS A 85 -2.50 2.47 -9.46
N VAL A 86 -1.24 2.41 -9.01
CA VAL A 86 -0.28 1.39 -9.42
C VAL A 86 -0.80 0.00 -9.02
N SER A 87 -1.27 -0.15 -7.78
CA SER A 87 -1.83 -1.40 -7.27
C SER A 87 -3.04 -1.87 -8.09
N ASN A 88 -3.94 -0.96 -8.47
CA ASN A 88 -5.12 -1.26 -9.27
C ASN A 88 -4.74 -1.70 -10.70
N ILE A 89 -3.80 -1.01 -11.34
CA ILE A 89 -3.30 -1.35 -12.68
C ILE A 89 -2.70 -2.77 -12.67
N PHE A 90 -1.84 -3.07 -11.70
CA PHE A 90 -1.18 -4.36 -11.58
C PHE A 90 -2.02 -5.41 -10.82
N LYS A 91 -3.23 -5.06 -10.39
CA LYS A 91 -4.13 -5.89 -9.57
C LYS A 91 -3.43 -6.49 -8.33
N ILE A 92 -2.44 -5.79 -7.79
CA ILE A 92 -1.59 -6.26 -6.68
C ILE A 92 -2.46 -6.53 -5.46
N ARG A 93 -3.24 -5.52 -5.05
CA ARG A 93 -4.16 -5.63 -3.91
C ARG A 93 -5.23 -6.69 -4.12
N LEU A 94 -5.84 -6.70 -5.29
CA LEU A 94 -6.87 -7.70 -5.62
C LEU A 94 -6.33 -9.12 -5.41
N LYS A 95 -5.13 -9.40 -5.94
CA LYS A 95 -4.49 -10.70 -5.79
C LYS A 95 -4.16 -10.98 -4.32
N TYR A 96 -3.67 -9.96 -3.61
CA TYR A 96 -3.29 -10.08 -2.21
C TYR A 96 -4.48 -10.45 -1.31
N ASP A 97 -5.59 -9.71 -1.42
CA ASP A 97 -6.82 -9.95 -0.66
C ASP A 97 -7.37 -11.36 -0.90
N LEU A 98 -7.39 -11.81 -2.16
CA LEU A 98 -7.94 -13.11 -2.52
C LEU A 98 -7.05 -14.27 -2.06
N GLU A 99 -5.76 -14.23 -2.38
CA GLU A 99 -4.84 -15.36 -2.17
C GLU A 99 -4.30 -15.46 -0.75
N TYR A 100 -4.09 -14.33 -0.07
CA TYR A 100 -3.41 -14.31 1.23
C TYR A 100 -4.33 -13.96 2.40
N ILE A 101 -5.58 -13.55 2.14
CA ILE A 101 -6.55 -13.25 3.20
C ILE A 101 -7.79 -14.12 3.08
N ILE A 102 -8.57 -13.96 2.01
CA ILE A 102 -9.87 -14.62 1.87
C ILE A 102 -9.73 -16.13 1.77
N LEU A 103 -8.83 -16.63 0.91
CA LEU A 103 -8.62 -18.08 0.74
C LEU A 103 -8.12 -18.74 2.04
N PRO A 104 -7.06 -18.24 2.72
CA PRO A 104 -6.63 -18.83 3.99
C PRO A 104 -7.68 -18.76 5.12
N LEU A 105 -8.51 -17.70 5.15
CA LEU A 105 -9.62 -17.62 6.11
C LEU A 105 -10.70 -18.66 5.80
N ALA A 106 -11.06 -18.84 4.53
CA ALA A 106 -12.02 -19.86 4.11
C ALA A 106 -11.52 -21.27 4.46
N GLU A 107 -10.27 -21.59 4.13
CA GLU A 107 -9.63 -22.86 4.51
C GLU A 107 -9.60 -23.04 6.04
N GLY A 108 -9.26 -21.99 6.78
CA GLY A 108 -9.19 -22.01 8.24
C GLY A 108 -10.53 -22.23 8.96
N VAL A 109 -11.65 -22.00 8.27
CA VAL A 109 -13.01 -22.32 8.78
C VAL A 109 -13.62 -23.57 8.14
N GLY A 110 -12.84 -24.32 7.35
CA GLY A 110 -13.29 -25.56 6.71
C GLY A 110 -14.21 -25.32 5.52
N VAL A 111 -13.96 -24.26 4.75
CA VAL A 111 -14.80 -23.84 3.64
C VAL A 111 -14.01 -23.84 2.34
N SER A 112 -14.48 -24.60 1.34
CA SER A 112 -13.88 -24.64 0.01
C SER A 112 -14.57 -23.66 -0.93
N ILE A 113 -13.77 -22.80 -1.57
CA ILE A 113 -14.21 -21.82 -2.54
C ILE A 113 -14.44 -22.53 -3.88
N ILE A 114 -15.69 -22.59 -4.36
CA ILE A 114 -16.03 -23.19 -5.67
C ILE A 114 -15.97 -22.12 -6.77
N SER A 115 -16.36 -20.88 -6.49
CA SER A 115 -16.40 -19.79 -7.48
C SER A 115 -15.55 -18.59 -7.07
N PHE A 116 -14.34 -18.50 -7.64
CA PHE A 116 -13.47 -17.34 -7.45
C PHE A 116 -14.07 -16.03 -8.00
N ASN A 117 -14.89 -16.09 -9.05
CA ASN A 117 -15.51 -14.89 -9.63
C ASN A 117 -16.50 -14.23 -8.67
N LYS A 118 -17.36 -15.02 -8.02
CA LYS A 118 -18.32 -14.51 -7.02
C LYS A 118 -17.61 -13.88 -5.81
N ILE A 119 -16.51 -14.48 -5.37
CA ILE A 119 -15.70 -13.92 -4.28
C ILE A 119 -15.02 -12.62 -4.71
N LYS A 120 -14.49 -12.57 -5.93
CA LYS A 120 -13.88 -11.37 -6.48
C LYS A 120 -14.87 -10.21 -6.59
N GLU A 121 -16.11 -10.47 -7.01
CA GLU A 121 -17.19 -9.46 -7.09
C GLU A 121 -17.58 -8.94 -5.71
N ASN A 122 -17.66 -9.82 -4.71
CA ASN A 122 -18.04 -9.46 -3.34
C ASN A 122 -16.84 -9.17 -2.41
N ARG A 123 -15.64 -9.00 -2.98
CA ARG A 123 -14.37 -8.92 -2.23
C ARG A 123 -14.39 -7.85 -1.14
N SER A 124 -14.82 -6.64 -1.49
CA SER A 124 -14.79 -5.49 -0.57
C SER A 124 -15.65 -5.76 0.67
N GLU A 125 -16.86 -6.27 0.43
CA GLU A 125 -17.81 -6.57 1.49
C GLU A 125 -17.32 -7.76 2.35
N LEU A 126 -16.74 -8.79 1.72
CA LEU A 126 -16.13 -9.91 2.44
C LEU A 126 -15.00 -9.44 3.33
N MET A 127 -14.03 -8.70 2.77
CA MET A 127 -12.87 -8.18 3.50
C MET A 127 -13.28 -7.35 4.73
N ASN A 128 -14.28 -6.49 4.59
CA ASN A 128 -14.81 -5.70 5.71
C ASN A 128 -15.36 -6.59 6.83
N ASN A 129 -16.07 -7.66 6.48
CA ASN A 129 -16.75 -8.50 7.45
C ASN A 129 -15.86 -9.59 8.09
N ILE A 130 -14.92 -10.17 7.33
CA ILE A 130 -14.13 -11.33 7.78
C ILE A 130 -12.74 -10.97 8.30
N PHE A 131 -12.18 -9.85 7.85
CA PHE A 131 -10.81 -9.46 8.20
C PHE A 131 -10.78 -8.11 8.93
N TYR A 132 -11.22 -7.02 8.27
CA TYR A 132 -11.11 -5.68 8.84
C TYR A 132 -11.97 -5.49 10.09
N ARG A 133 -13.07 -6.23 10.24
CA ARG A 133 -13.85 -6.27 11.49
C ARG A 133 -13.01 -6.62 12.73
N TYR A 134 -11.90 -7.33 12.56
CA TYR A 134 -11.05 -7.82 13.64
C TYR A 134 -9.66 -7.17 13.65
N ALA A 135 -9.07 -6.99 12.46
CA ALA A 135 -7.73 -6.44 12.24
C ALA A 135 -7.75 -4.94 11.88
N SER A 136 -8.80 -4.20 12.28
CA SER A 136 -8.85 -2.74 12.10
C SER A 136 -8.00 -2.05 13.15
N TYR A 137 -7.33 -0.98 12.72
CA TYR A 137 -6.58 -0.08 13.58
C TYR A 137 -7.49 0.66 14.60
N ALA A 138 -8.68 1.10 14.18
CA ALA A 138 -9.55 1.94 15.02
C ALA A 138 -10.24 1.16 16.15
N SER A 139 -10.46 -0.14 15.95
CA SER A 139 -11.14 -1.00 16.91
C SER A 139 -10.59 -2.43 16.86
N PRO A 140 -9.32 -2.65 17.27
CA PRO A 140 -8.66 -3.93 17.14
C PRO A 140 -9.29 -4.96 18.07
N LYS A 141 -9.69 -6.12 17.53
CA LYS A 141 -10.17 -7.28 18.30
C LYS A 141 -9.13 -8.39 18.44
N ILE A 142 -8.01 -8.23 17.74
CA ILE A 142 -6.78 -9.01 17.89
C ILE A 142 -5.68 -8.12 18.47
N ASP A 143 -4.54 -8.70 18.83
CA ASP A 143 -3.41 -7.96 19.40
C ASP A 143 -3.00 -6.78 18.50
N SER A 144 -3.09 -5.57 19.07
CA SER A 144 -2.70 -4.31 18.42
C SER A 144 -1.25 -4.30 17.96
N HIS A 145 -0.36 -5.05 18.63
CA HIS A 145 1.04 -5.14 18.23
C HIS A 145 1.21 -5.85 16.89
N LEU A 146 0.43 -6.91 16.64
CA LEU A 146 0.42 -7.63 15.36
C LEU A 146 -0.04 -6.70 14.22
N ILE A 147 -1.12 -5.95 14.45
CA ILE A 147 -1.67 -5.00 13.48
C ILE A 147 -0.63 -3.92 13.16
N ASN A 148 -0.03 -3.29 14.18
CA ASN A 148 0.98 -2.25 13.98
C ASN A 148 2.20 -2.76 13.21
N MET A 149 2.65 -3.99 13.48
CA MET A 149 3.73 -4.62 12.75
C MET A 149 3.37 -4.88 11.28
N ALA A 150 2.14 -5.32 11.00
CA ALA A 150 1.65 -5.56 9.64
C ALA A 150 1.56 -4.23 8.87
N LEU A 151 0.97 -3.20 9.48
CA LEU A 151 0.82 -1.85 8.94
C LEU A 151 2.17 -1.23 8.58
N ASP A 152 3.17 -1.31 9.46
CA ASP A 152 4.50 -0.74 9.15
C ASP A 152 5.19 -1.49 8.00
N THR A 153 4.99 -2.81 7.88
CA THR A 153 5.57 -3.57 6.76
C THR A 153 4.89 -3.25 5.45
N LEU A 154 3.58 -3.07 5.48
CA LEU A 154 2.79 -2.64 4.34
C LEU A 154 3.20 -1.22 3.91
N CYS A 155 3.45 -0.32 4.85
CA CYS A 155 4.01 1.00 4.59
C CYS A 155 5.32 0.91 3.80
N TRP A 156 6.28 0.11 4.27
CA TRP A 156 7.56 -0.08 3.58
C TRP A 156 7.39 -0.72 2.21
N TYR A 157 6.47 -1.68 2.08
CA TYR A 157 6.15 -2.31 0.80
C TYR A 157 5.69 -1.27 -0.24
N TRP A 158 4.78 -0.36 0.14
CA TRP A 158 4.32 0.70 -0.76
C TRP A 158 5.41 1.72 -1.09
N ILE A 159 6.23 2.11 -0.11
CA ILE A 159 7.39 2.99 -0.32
C ILE A 159 8.32 2.42 -1.40
N VAL A 160 8.65 1.13 -1.28
CA VAL A 160 9.53 0.49 -2.26
C VAL A 160 8.86 0.38 -3.63
N LEU A 161 7.56 0.11 -3.69
CA LEU A 161 6.82 0.08 -4.96
C LEU A 161 6.83 1.43 -5.67
N GLU A 162 6.51 2.53 -4.97
CA GLU A 162 6.57 3.87 -5.55
C GLU A 162 8.01 4.25 -5.94
N GLY A 163 9.00 3.86 -5.13
CA GLY A 163 10.41 4.00 -5.46
C GLY A 163 10.82 3.29 -6.76
N VAL A 164 10.33 2.06 -6.99
CA VAL A 164 10.56 1.33 -8.25
C VAL A 164 9.99 2.11 -9.44
N VAL A 165 8.74 2.60 -9.33
CA VAL A 165 8.08 3.36 -10.40
C VAL A 165 8.85 4.64 -10.73
N VAL A 166 9.20 5.44 -9.72
CA VAL A 166 9.97 6.69 -9.93
C VAL A 166 11.35 6.39 -10.50
N THR A 167 12.03 5.34 -10.05
CA THR A 167 13.34 4.94 -10.56
C THR A 167 13.27 4.50 -12.01
N ILE A 168 12.24 3.74 -12.42
CA ILE A 168 12.02 3.35 -13.82
C ILE A 168 11.82 4.58 -14.69
N ILE A 169 10.95 5.51 -14.29
CA ILE A 169 10.70 6.76 -15.05
C ILE A 169 12.00 7.55 -15.20
N THR A 170 12.74 7.73 -14.11
CA THR A 170 14.03 8.44 -14.10
C THR A 170 15.03 7.76 -15.03
N LEU A 171 15.16 6.43 -14.94
CA LEU A 171 16.05 5.65 -15.81
C LEU A 171 15.67 5.81 -17.27
N SER A 172 14.38 5.69 -17.62
CA SER A 172 13.89 5.88 -18.99
C SER A 172 14.26 7.25 -19.56
N LEU A 173 14.18 8.31 -18.77
CA LEU A 173 14.60 9.66 -19.18
C LEU A 173 16.12 9.74 -19.33
N CYS A 174 16.89 9.19 -18.39
CA CYS A 174 18.35 9.27 -18.42
C CYS A 174 19.01 8.40 -19.51
N LEU A 175 18.31 7.40 -20.07
CA LEU A 175 18.83 6.59 -21.18
C LEU A 175 19.21 7.45 -22.41
N PHE A 176 18.56 8.60 -22.61
CA PHE A 176 18.87 9.51 -23.72
C PHE A 176 20.10 10.39 -23.48
N SER A 177 20.68 10.42 -22.27
CA SER A 177 21.76 11.34 -21.90
C SER A 177 23.19 10.85 -22.24
N ASN A 178 23.35 9.62 -22.74
CA ASN A 178 24.64 8.92 -22.91
C ASN A 178 25.55 8.88 -21.66
N LYS A 179 25.07 9.29 -20.47
CA LYS A 179 25.81 9.26 -19.20
C LYS A 179 25.75 7.86 -18.58
N LEU A 180 26.59 6.95 -19.06
CA LEU A 180 26.63 5.56 -18.62
C LEU A 180 26.80 5.37 -17.09
N GLY A 181 27.50 6.28 -16.41
CA GLY A 181 27.67 6.23 -14.96
C GLY A 181 26.35 6.36 -14.20
N ILE A 182 25.50 7.32 -14.59
CA ILE A 182 24.17 7.55 -13.99
C ILE A 182 23.25 6.38 -14.30
N ILE A 183 23.27 5.89 -15.55
CA ILE A 183 22.47 4.73 -15.99
C ILE A 183 22.83 3.49 -15.16
N ARG A 184 24.13 3.17 -15.02
CA ARG A 184 24.60 2.04 -14.20
C ARG A 184 24.17 2.16 -12.74
N PHE A 185 24.31 3.35 -12.16
CA PHE A 185 23.85 3.62 -10.80
C PHE A 185 22.34 3.37 -10.63
N LEU A 186 21.51 3.91 -11.53
CA LEU A 186 20.07 3.71 -11.51
C LEU A 186 19.68 2.24 -11.68
N ILE A 187 20.39 1.46 -12.52
CA ILE A 187 20.18 0.02 -12.66
C ILE A 187 20.46 -0.72 -11.34
N ILE A 188 21.57 -0.39 -10.67
CA ILE A 188 21.92 -0.99 -9.37
C ILE A 188 20.85 -0.67 -8.31
N VAL A 189 20.41 0.59 -8.24
CA VAL A 189 19.33 1.03 -7.35
C VAL A 189 18.03 0.27 -7.67
N LEU A 190 17.68 0.13 -8.95
CA LEU A 190 16.48 -0.58 -9.37
C LEU A 190 16.53 -2.07 -8.97
N ILE A 191 17.67 -2.74 -9.16
CA ILE A 191 17.86 -4.14 -8.73
C ILE A 191 17.68 -4.25 -7.21
N PHE A 192 18.27 -3.34 -6.43
CA PHE A 192 18.12 -3.31 -4.97
C PHE A 192 16.65 -3.10 -4.54
N LEU A 193 15.92 -2.19 -5.21
CA LEU A 193 14.51 -1.96 -4.93
C LEU A 193 13.65 -3.18 -5.27
N ILE A 194 13.90 -3.85 -6.41
CA ILE A 194 13.19 -5.08 -6.78
C ILE A 194 13.47 -6.21 -5.78
N PHE A 195 14.71 -6.33 -5.31
CA PHE A 195 15.06 -7.30 -4.26
C PHE A 195 14.31 -7.00 -2.96
N SER A 196 14.36 -5.76 -2.51
CA SER A 196 13.66 -5.26 -1.31
C SER A 196 12.14 -5.47 -1.41
N TYR A 197 11.55 -5.21 -2.58
CA TYR A 197 10.13 -5.41 -2.85
C TYR A 197 9.71 -6.88 -2.61
N ASN A 198 10.49 -7.82 -3.15
CA ASN A 198 10.21 -9.25 -2.97
C ASN A 198 10.36 -9.70 -1.51
N GLY A 199 11.36 -9.16 -0.79
CA GLY A 199 11.54 -9.42 0.64
C GLY A 199 10.37 -8.91 1.48
N LEU A 200 9.97 -7.66 1.25
CA LEU A 200 8.84 -7.03 1.95
C LEU A 200 7.51 -7.70 1.63
N LYS A 201 7.29 -8.12 0.38
CA LYS A 201 6.10 -8.90 -0.01
C LYS A 201 6.00 -10.18 0.82
N LYS A 202 7.09 -10.95 0.95
CA LYS A 202 7.13 -12.16 1.79
C LYS A 202 6.86 -11.83 3.26
N SER A 203 7.41 -10.73 3.76
CA SER A 203 7.18 -10.28 5.14
C SER A 203 5.71 -9.91 5.39
N CYS A 204 5.08 -9.18 4.48
CA CYS A 204 3.65 -8.84 4.55
C CYS A 204 2.80 -10.12 4.64
N ILE A 205 3.03 -11.08 3.73
CA ILE A 205 2.29 -12.37 3.73
C ILE A 205 2.46 -13.10 5.07
N ARG A 206 3.67 -13.13 5.64
CA ARG A 206 3.91 -13.76 6.95
C ARG A 206 3.13 -13.08 8.07
N LYS A 207 3.12 -11.75 8.11
CA LYS A 207 2.41 -10.99 9.15
C LYS A 207 0.90 -11.16 9.03
N THR A 208 0.36 -11.11 7.82
CA THR A 208 -1.06 -11.36 7.56
C THR A 208 -1.48 -12.79 7.93
N LYS A 209 -0.62 -13.79 7.72
CA LYS A 209 -0.88 -15.15 8.24
C LYS A 209 -0.97 -15.18 9.77
N SER A 210 -0.14 -14.41 10.48
CA SER A 210 -0.22 -14.29 11.93
C SER A 210 -1.53 -13.61 12.38
N GLU A 211 -1.97 -12.55 11.68
CA GLU A 211 -3.27 -11.91 11.94
C GLU A 211 -4.43 -12.88 11.72
N ILE A 212 -4.43 -13.62 10.62
CA ILE A 212 -5.44 -14.65 10.31
C ILE A 212 -5.46 -15.73 11.39
N LYS A 213 -4.30 -16.19 11.85
CA LYS A 213 -4.23 -17.15 12.95
C LYS A 213 -4.88 -16.61 14.22
N ALA A 214 -4.57 -15.37 14.60
CA ALA A 214 -5.17 -14.71 15.75
C ALA A 214 -6.68 -14.49 15.61
N ILE A 215 -7.19 -14.23 14.40
CA ILE A 215 -8.63 -14.16 14.12
C ILE A 215 -9.29 -15.53 14.33
N LEU A 216 -8.63 -16.59 13.87
CA LEU A 216 -9.13 -17.96 13.92
C LEU A 216 -8.94 -18.62 15.30
N GLU A 217 -8.19 -18.04 16.23
CA GLU A 217 -8.04 -18.60 17.59
C GLU A 217 -9.37 -18.59 18.37
N ASP A 218 -10.27 -17.65 18.06
CA ASP A 218 -11.58 -17.52 18.68
C ASP A 218 -12.66 -18.30 17.89
N ASN A 219 -13.34 -19.22 18.59
CA ASN A 219 -14.36 -20.08 18.02
C ASN A 219 -15.63 -19.34 17.58
N GLU A 220 -15.99 -18.23 18.23
CA GLU A 220 -17.15 -17.42 17.83
C GLU A 220 -16.86 -16.73 16.49
N ARG A 221 -15.64 -16.20 16.33
CA ARG A 221 -15.20 -15.54 15.09
C ARG A 221 -15.17 -16.53 13.92
N LYS A 222 -14.62 -17.73 14.15
CA LYS A 222 -14.63 -18.83 13.16
C LYS A 222 -16.03 -19.15 12.68
N LYS A 223 -16.98 -19.30 13.60
CA LYS A 223 -18.37 -19.63 13.26
C LYS A 223 -19.03 -18.52 12.44
N TYR A 224 -18.87 -17.27 12.85
CA TYR A 224 -19.38 -16.12 12.09
C TYR A 224 -18.81 -16.04 10.67
N ILE A 225 -17.49 -16.22 10.52
CA ILE A 225 -16.83 -16.22 9.20
C ILE A 225 -17.35 -17.37 8.33
N LYS A 226 -17.52 -18.57 8.90
CA LYS A 226 -18.10 -19.72 8.21
C LYS A 226 -19.51 -19.44 7.71
N GLU A 227 -20.36 -18.88 8.57
CA GLU A 227 -21.74 -18.49 8.22
C GLU A 227 -21.76 -17.46 7.08
N LEU A 228 -20.88 -16.45 7.10
CA LEU A 228 -20.79 -15.47 6.01
C LEU A 228 -20.47 -16.11 4.65
N PHE A 229 -19.52 -17.05 4.60
CA PHE A 229 -19.20 -17.74 3.36
C PHE A 229 -20.36 -18.62 2.85
N VAL A 230 -21.15 -19.19 3.76
CA VAL A 230 -22.28 -20.07 3.43
C VAL A 230 -23.53 -19.28 3.05
N CYS A 231 -23.95 -18.32 3.88
CA CYS A 231 -25.20 -17.58 3.73
C CYS A 231 -25.21 -16.62 2.55
N LYS A 232 -24.06 -16.05 2.15
CA LYS A 232 -23.98 -15.13 1.01
C LYS A 232 -24.00 -15.82 -0.37
N GLY A 233 -24.19 -17.14 -0.43
CA GLY A 233 -24.37 -17.84 -1.70
C GLY A 233 -23.19 -17.69 -2.67
N LEU A 234 -21.97 -17.51 -2.13
CA LEU A 234 -20.74 -17.18 -2.86
C LEU A 234 -20.18 -18.34 -3.71
N GLY A 235 -20.97 -19.40 -3.95
CA GLY A 235 -20.51 -20.61 -4.63
C GLY A 235 -19.48 -21.33 -3.78
N VAL A 236 -19.92 -21.85 -2.64
CA VAL A 236 -19.07 -22.36 -1.57
C VAL A 236 -19.52 -23.77 -1.18
N LYS A 237 -18.59 -24.72 -1.04
CA LYS A 237 -18.87 -26.08 -0.52
C LYS A 237 -18.40 -26.11 0.93
N VAL A 238 -19.30 -26.42 1.86
CA VAL A 238 -18.92 -26.67 3.25
C VAL A 238 -18.15 -27.99 3.29
N CYS A 239 -16.88 -27.96 3.68
CA CYS A 239 -16.21 -29.19 4.10
C CYS A 239 -16.78 -29.51 5.48
N ILE A 240 -17.70 -30.47 5.54
CA ILE A 240 -18.35 -30.85 6.78
C ILE A 240 -17.35 -31.67 7.59
N GLU A 241 -16.68 -31.04 8.55
CA GLU A 241 -16.38 -31.70 9.81
C GLU A 241 -17.56 -31.43 10.75
N LYS A 242 -18.16 -32.53 11.22
CA LYS A 242 -19.33 -32.55 12.09
C LYS A 242 -19.06 -31.70 13.34
N THR A 243 -19.86 -30.67 13.57
CA THR A 243 -20.29 -30.30 14.93
C THR A 243 -21.51 -29.38 14.90
N SER A 244 -22.38 -29.65 15.88
CA SER A 244 -23.78 -29.26 15.99
C SER A 244 -24.00 -27.82 16.49
N SER A 245 -25.09 -27.22 16.00
CA SER A 245 -26.02 -26.25 16.62
C SER A 245 -25.47 -25.08 17.46
N ALA A 246 -25.85 -23.85 17.08
CA ALA A 246 -26.78 -23.01 17.89
C ALA A 246 -26.85 -21.55 17.39
N ILE A 247 -28.07 -21.09 17.05
CA ILE A 247 -28.68 -19.82 17.49
C ILE A 247 -28.04 -18.52 16.89
N LYS A 248 -28.68 -17.78 15.98
CA LYS A 248 -29.97 -17.05 16.03
C LYS A 248 -29.91 -15.82 16.95
N ASP A 249 -29.52 -14.67 16.40
CA ASP A 249 -30.01 -13.32 16.74
C ASP A 249 -29.42 -12.29 15.77
N ILE A 250 -30.21 -11.92 14.76
CA ILE A 250 -29.92 -10.86 13.79
C ILE A 250 -31.05 -9.86 13.91
N SER A 251 -30.90 -8.86 14.79
CA SER A 251 -31.72 -7.65 14.73
C SER A 251 -31.14 -6.50 15.56
N ASP A 252 -29.86 -6.11 15.39
CA ASP A 252 -29.43 -4.85 16.03
C ASP A 252 -28.18 -4.13 15.49
N SER A 253 -27.89 -4.22 14.19
CA SER A 253 -26.70 -3.55 13.63
C SER A 253 -26.95 -2.61 12.44
N LYS A 254 -28.18 -2.14 12.25
CA LYS A 254 -28.50 -1.16 11.18
C LYS A 254 -28.10 0.28 11.51
N GLU A 255 -27.70 0.58 12.74
CA GLU A 255 -27.46 1.97 13.17
C GLU A 255 -25.97 2.38 13.20
N ARG A 256 -25.06 1.54 12.67
CA ARG A 256 -23.61 1.83 12.59
C ARG A 256 -23.05 1.88 11.17
N GLU A 257 -23.92 1.97 10.16
CA GLU A 257 -23.54 1.96 8.74
C GLU A 257 -23.15 3.34 8.16
N GLU A 258 -23.36 4.44 8.88
CA GLU A 258 -23.10 5.79 8.35
C GLU A 258 -21.75 6.40 8.74
N ASP A 259 -21.16 6.02 9.88
CA ASP A 259 -19.86 6.59 10.31
C ASP A 259 -18.62 5.82 9.82
N ILE A 260 -18.79 4.66 9.18
CA ILE A 260 -17.67 3.80 8.73
C ILE A 260 -17.33 4.02 7.23
N LYS A 261 -18.16 4.78 6.51
CA LYS A 261 -18.05 4.95 5.04
C LYS A 261 -16.84 5.77 4.58
N GLU A 262 -16.22 6.60 5.43
CA GLU A 262 -15.10 7.47 4.98
C GLU A 262 -13.69 6.88 5.18
N ILE A 263 -13.51 5.82 5.97
CA ILE A 263 -12.17 5.28 6.26
C ILE A 263 -11.80 4.08 5.34
N PHE A 264 -12.79 3.40 4.76
CA PHE A 264 -12.58 2.08 4.14
C PHE A 264 -12.46 2.05 2.61
N TYR A 265 -12.55 3.21 1.93
CA TYR A 265 -12.44 3.29 0.46
C TYR A 265 -11.03 3.48 -0.10
N ALA A 266 -10.01 3.56 0.76
CA ALA A 266 -8.62 3.76 0.33
C ALA A 266 -7.71 2.59 0.67
N LEU A 267 -8.32 1.42 0.91
CA LEU A 267 -7.73 0.12 0.72
C LEU A 267 -7.58 -0.08 -0.82
#